data_AF-A0A1V5PZ99-F1
#
_entry.id   AF-A0A1V5PZ99-F1
#
_cell.length_a   1.000
_cell.length_b   1.000
_cell.length_c   1.000
_cell.angle_alpha   90.00
_cell.angle_beta   90.00
_cell.angle_gamma   90.00
#
_symmetry.space_group_name_H-M   'P 1'
#
loop_
_entity.id
_entity.type
_entity.pdbx_description
1 polymer ?
#
loop_
_entity_poly.entity_id
_entity_poly.type
_entity_poly.pdbx_seq_one_letter_code
_entity_poly.pdbx_strand_id
1 'polypeptide(L)' 'MLPDHPTPVATGNHVHGAVPVAIRDPRHAPDAVQRYDEESVKAGALGFLRGAQFIERVVMNRR' A
#
# COMPACT_ATOMS: atom_id res chain seq x y z
N MET A 1 3.33 -0.74 -7.05
CA MET A 1 2.11 -0.01 -7.40
C MET A 1 1.66 0.77 -6.18
N LEU A 2 1.29 2.03 -6.36
CA LEU A 2 0.83 2.93 -5.30
C LEU A 2 -0.18 3.91 -5.91
N PRO A 3 -1.49 3.68 -5.72
CA PRO A 3 -2.51 4.67 -6.01
C PRO A 3 -2.32 5.90 -5.09
N ASP A 4 -2.91 7.02 -5.47
CA ASP A 4 -2.85 8.28 -4.74
C ASP A 4 -4.00 8.43 -3.72
N HIS A 5 -5.23 8.12 -4.14
CA HIS A 5 -6.41 8.16 -3.26
C HIS A 5 -7.51 7.19 -3.73
N PRO A 6 -8.49 6.84 -2.87
CA PRO A 6 -9.67 6.10 -3.29
C PRO A 6 -10.70 6.98 -4.01
N THR A 7 -11.42 6.38 -4.96
CA THR A 7 -12.58 6.96 -5.65
C THR A 7 -13.69 5.92 -5.74
N PRO A 8 -14.49 5.72 -4.67
CA PRO A 8 -15.51 4.68 -4.64
C PRO A 8 -16.57 4.90 -5.72
N VAL A 9 -16.92 3.83 -6.45
CA VAL A 9 -17.93 3.89 -7.53
C VAL A 9 -19.27 4.42 -7.02
N ALA A 10 -19.67 4.04 -5.80
CA ALA A 10 -20.93 4.48 -5.19
C ALA A 10 -21.05 6.01 -5.05
N THR A 11 -19.93 6.72 -4.90
CA THR A 11 -19.90 8.17 -4.75
C THR A 11 -19.36 8.91 -5.96
N GLY A 12 -18.52 8.27 -6.78
CA GLY A 12 -17.84 8.87 -7.93
C GLY A 12 -16.82 9.96 -7.60
N ASN A 13 -16.71 10.36 -6.35
CA ASN A 13 -15.83 11.43 -5.88
C ASN A 13 -14.57 10.87 -5.20
N HIS A 14 -13.48 11.63 -5.28
CA HIS A 14 -12.27 11.37 -4.51
C HIS A 14 -12.60 11.48 -3.02
N VAL A 15 -12.17 10.50 -2.22
CA VAL A 15 -12.37 10.52 -0.77
C VAL A 15 -11.06 10.32 -0.04
N HIS A 16 -11.02 10.74 1.23
CA HIS A 16 -9.92 10.39 2.10
C HIS A 16 -10.05 8.92 2.54
N GLY A 17 -8.99 8.16 2.36
CA GLY A 17 -8.94 6.76 2.78
C GLY A 17 -7.60 6.12 2.42
N ALA A 18 -7.36 4.95 2.98
CA ALA A 18 -6.19 4.16 2.60
C ALA A 18 -6.37 3.55 1.20
N VAL A 19 -5.25 3.31 0.53
CA VAL A 19 -5.19 2.62 -0.76
C VAL A 19 -4.29 1.40 -0.64
N PRO A 20 -4.55 0.32 -1.39
CA PRO A 20 -3.64 -0.81 -1.49
C PRO A 20 -2.26 -0.39 -1.99
N VAL A 21 -1.19 -0.98 -1.44
CA VAL A 21 0.20 -0.71 -1.87
C VAL A 21 0.94 -2.03 -2.03
N ALA A 22 1.68 -2.16 -3.14
CA ALA A 22 2.54 -3.31 -3.38
C ALA A 22 3.92 -2.85 -3.86
N ILE A 23 4.97 -3.45 -3.30
CA ILE A 23 6.36 -3.20 -3.68
C ILE A 23 6.98 -4.53 -4.11
N ARG A 24 7.80 -4.51 -5.15
CA ARG A 24 8.67 -5.62 -5.51
C ARG A 24 10.10 -5.20 -5.21
N ASP A 25 10.70 -5.83 -4.23
CA ASP A 25 12.06 -5.55 -3.79
C ASP A 25 12.83 -6.87 -3.64
N PRO A 26 13.88 -7.14 -4.45
CA PRO A 26 14.63 -8.40 -4.37
C PRO A 26 15.41 -8.58 -3.06
N ARG A 27 15.53 -7.53 -2.23
CA ARG A 27 16.22 -7.60 -0.93
C ARG A 27 15.34 -8.12 0.20
N HIS A 28 14.02 -8.17 0.01
CA HIS A 28 13.05 -8.56 1.02
C HIS A 28 12.32 -9.83 0.59
N ALA A 29 12.09 -10.73 1.53
CA ALA A 29 11.22 -11.88 1.30
C ALA A 29 9.77 -11.40 1.07
N PRO A 30 9.00 -12.01 0.16
CA PRO A 30 7.60 -11.70 -0.01
C PRO A 30 6.81 -12.06 1.26
N ASP A 31 5.75 -11.31 1.54
CA ASP A 31 4.78 -11.69 2.57
C ASP A 31 3.80 -12.77 2.04
N ALA A 32 2.86 -13.18 2.89
CA ALA A 32 1.91 -14.22 2.55
C ALA A 32 0.75 -13.74 1.64
N VAL A 33 0.64 -12.44 1.34
CA VAL A 33 -0.49 -11.91 0.57
C VAL A 33 -0.34 -12.29 -0.91
N GLN A 34 -1.35 -12.96 -1.46
CA GLN A 34 -1.34 -13.44 -2.84
C GLN A 34 -2.26 -12.65 -3.78
N ARG A 35 -3.02 -11.67 -3.28
CA ARG A 35 -3.96 -10.86 -4.06
C ARG A 35 -3.81 -9.37 -3.74
N TYR A 36 -3.91 -8.55 -4.78
CA TYR A 36 -3.88 -7.10 -4.68
C TYR A 36 -5.30 -6.55 -4.77
N ASP A 37 -5.91 -6.37 -3.61
CA ASP A 37 -7.25 -5.80 -3.41
C ASP A 37 -7.33 -5.19 -2.00
N GLU A 38 -8.34 -4.38 -1.73
CA GLU A 38 -8.52 -3.60 -0.50
C GLU A 38 -8.61 -4.44 0.77
N GLU A 39 -9.07 -5.69 0.68
CA GLU A 39 -9.21 -6.58 1.84
C GLU A 39 -7.95 -7.40 2.09
N SER A 40 -7.40 -8.03 1.05
CA SER A 40 -6.24 -8.92 1.15
C SER A 40 -4.99 -8.19 1.66
N VAL A 41 -4.79 -6.92 1.26
CA VAL A 41 -3.61 -6.13 1.67
C VAL A 41 -3.59 -5.76 3.15
N LYS A 42 -4.70 -5.88 3.87
CA LYS A 42 -4.74 -5.64 5.32
C LYS A 42 -3.85 -6.61 6.11
N ALA A 43 -3.58 -7.78 5.55
CA ALA A 43 -2.65 -8.77 6.10
C ALA A 43 -1.19 -8.59 5.63
N GLY A 44 -0.90 -7.55 4.83
CA GLY A 44 0.42 -7.31 4.25
C GLY A 44 1.44 -6.81 5.28
N ALA A 45 2.72 -7.17 5.08
CA ALA A 45 3.80 -6.89 6.03
C ALA A 45 4.19 -5.39 6.12
N LEU A 46 3.77 -4.58 5.13
CA LEU A 46 3.93 -3.12 5.19
C LEU A 46 3.05 -2.48 6.27
N GLY A 47 1.94 -3.12 6.64
CA GLY A 47 0.98 -2.58 7.60
C GLY A 47 0.30 -1.29 7.11
N PHE A 48 -0.25 -0.52 8.06
CA PHE A 48 -0.91 0.75 7.78
C PHE A 48 0.09 1.91 7.80
N LEU A 49 0.31 2.54 6.65
CA LEU A 49 1.23 3.67 6.49
C LEU A 49 0.47 4.99 6.39
N ARG A 50 1.00 6.06 6.97
CA ARG A 50 0.44 7.41 6.99
C ARG A 50 1.47 8.44 6.53
N GLY A 51 1.02 9.43 5.76
CA GLY A 51 1.87 10.53 5.32
C GLY A 51 3.15 10.05 4.63
N ALA A 52 4.31 10.53 5.08
CA ALA A 52 5.61 10.23 4.48
C ALA A 52 6.17 8.82 4.81
N GLN A 53 5.50 8.04 5.67
CA GLN A 53 6.01 6.75 6.15
C GLN A 53 6.33 5.76 5.02
N PHE A 54 5.61 5.83 3.89
CA PHE A 54 5.95 5.01 2.72
C PHE A 54 7.34 5.35 2.17
N ILE A 55 7.63 6.64 1.95
CA ILE A 55 8.90 7.10 1.42
C ILE A 55 10.03 6.79 2.40
N GLU A 56 9.85 7.09 3.68
CA GLU A 56 10.83 6.83 4.73
C GLU A 56 11.20 5.35 4.78
N ARG A 57 10.20 4.45 4.76
CA ARG A 57 10.42 3.01 4.90
C ARG A 57 10.93 2.31 3.64
N VAL A 58 10.43 2.70 2.45
CA VAL A 58 10.68 1.97 1.20
C VAL A 58 11.74 2.62 0.32
N VAL A 59 11.88 3.95 0.39
CA VAL A 59 12.79 4.72 -0.48
C VAL A 59 14.05 5.15 0.26
N MET A 60 13.90 5.70 1.46
CA MET A 60 15.03 6.23 2.24
C MET A 60 15.75 5.15 3.04
N ASN A 61 15.02 4.22 3.68
CA ASN A 61 15.59 3.13 4.47
C ASN A 61 15.94 1.88 3.64
N ARG A 62 16.54 2.10 2.47
CA ARG A 62 17.01 1.07 1.54
C ARG A 62 18.37 0.50 1.97
N ARG A 63 18.42 -0.13 3.14
CA ARG A 63 19.59 -0.93 3.55
C ARG A 63 19.48 -2.36 3.02
#